data_AF-A0A9E1ZVC2-F1
#
_entry.id   AF-A0A9E1ZVC2-F1
#
_cell.length_a   1.000
_cell.length_b   1.000
_cell.length_c   1.000
_cell.angle_alpha   90.00
_cell.angle_beta   90.00
_cell.angle_gamma   90.00
#
_symmetry.space_group_name_H-M   'P 1'
#
loop_
_entity.id
_entity.type
_entity.pdbx_description
1 polymer ?
#
loop_
_entity_poly.entity_id
_entity_poly.type
_entity_poly.pdbx_seq_one_letter_code
_entity_poly.pdbx_strand_id
1 'polypeptide(L)'
;MSSLTLNKVEILVVDPNSNARRSVQDALQNYGYPEFDFAGSFREVRDKFRIREPDMIISETELPDGTLSEFVRRLRNDEISGNPFLPIIGISSDSSKEVMAELEASGVDAILSRPLSTTHLVKCITEVMNKKRQFLVTANYIGPVRPSAMPTDGIGAEPIDVPHTLKSKSKGIGYRSMFEDIANATKLINRLKMSRLSEKIVMLTNGIAEILEKHGFADEAHGLFEDILKASRDAGQRVAGTDYAHVTELCDSLIKLLNKICIEDQGAIKKDIKLLKPMASSIHLAFSESEEAAAFSRQVSNSVSNRNS
;
A
#
# COMPACT_ATOMS: atom_id res chain seq x y z
N MET A 1 8.74 -8.31 -30.65
CA MET A 1 8.13 -8.33 -29.31
C MET A 1 8.71 -9.53 -28.58
N SER A 2 9.50 -9.32 -27.53
CA SER A 2 9.99 -10.42 -26.70
C SER A 2 8.81 -11.06 -25.99
N SER A 3 8.32 -12.18 -26.51
CA SER A 3 7.20 -12.91 -25.93
C SER A 3 7.62 -13.38 -24.53
N LEU A 4 7.03 -12.80 -23.48
CA LEU A 4 6.88 -13.58 -22.25
C LEU A 4 6.25 -14.90 -22.69
N THR A 5 6.89 -16.04 -22.42
CA THR A 5 6.28 -17.33 -22.70
C THR A 5 5.08 -17.44 -21.76
N LEU A 6 3.89 -17.12 -22.26
CA LEU A 6 2.62 -17.07 -21.49
C LEU A 6 2.29 -18.40 -20.80
N ASN A 7 2.97 -19.48 -21.22
CA ASN A 7 2.82 -20.85 -20.74
C ASN A 7 3.16 -21.12 -19.26
N LYS A 8 3.52 -20.11 -18.46
CA LYS A 8 3.89 -20.27 -17.04
C LYS A 8 3.36 -19.17 -16.11
N VAL A 9 2.35 -18.42 -16.56
CA VAL A 9 1.73 -17.36 -15.75
C VAL A 9 0.49 -17.94 -15.08
N GLU A 10 0.52 -18.01 -13.76
CA GLU A 10 -0.62 -18.50 -12.96
C GLU A 10 -1.55 -17.34 -12.59
N ILE A 11 -2.76 -17.33 -13.16
CA ILE A 11 -3.75 -16.28 -12.94
C ILE A 11 -4.81 -16.78 -11.95
N LEU A 12 -4.97 -16.07 -10.83
CA LEU A 12 -6.07 -16.30 -9.90
C LEU A 12 -7.26 -15.42 -10.27
N VAL A 13 -8.38 -16.05 -10.66
CA VAL A 13 -9.63 -15.36 -10.98
C VAL A 13 -10.58 -15.41 -9.78
N VAL A 14 -10.98 -14.25 -9.30
CA VAL A 14 -11.75 -14.08 -8.06
C VAL A 14 -13.09 -13.43 -8.36
N ASP A 15 -14.18 -14.15 -8.14
CA ASP A 15 -15.54 -13.68 -8.40
C ASP A 15 -16.51 -14.61 -7.67
N PRO A 16 -17.58 -14.17 -6.99
CA PRO A 16 -18.52 -15.10 -6.35
C PRO A 16 -19.26 -15.97 -7.37
N ASN A 17 -19.47 -15.47 -8.59
CA ASN A 17 -20.19 -16.16 -9.65
C ASN A 17 -19.26 -17.07 -10.46
N SER A 18 -19.48 -18.38 -10.35
CA SER A 18 -18.72 -19.40 -11.08
C SER A 18 -18.79 -19.26 -12.61
N ASN A 19 -19.89 -18.76 -13.17
CA ASN A 19 -20.02 -18.53 -14.60
C ASN A 19 -19.14 -17.36 -15.06
N ALA A 20 -19.01 -16.32 -14.25
CA ALA A 20 -18.13 -15.20 -14.55
C ALA A 20 -16.65 -15.63 -14.51
N ARG A 21 -16.27 -16.46 -13.51
CA ARG A 21 -14.93 -17.08 -13.47
C ARG A 21 -14.63 -17.89 -14.74
N ARG A 22 -15.58 -18.72 -15.17
CA ARG A 22 -15.45 -19.52 -16.41
C ARG A 22 -15.37 -18.64 -17.65
N SER A 23 -16.16 -17.58 -17.74
CA SER A 23 -16.09 -16.65 -18.87
C SER A 23 -14.73 -15.96 -19.00
N VAL A 24 -14.11 -15.57 -17.87
CA VAL A 24 -12.74 -15.01 -17.86
C VAL A 24 -11.72 -16.08 -18.28
N GLN A 25 -11.85 -17.30 -17.77
CA GLN A 25 -11.00 -18.43 -18.18
C GLN A 25 -11.08 -18.69 -19.68
N ASP A 26 -12.28 -18.85 -20.23
CA ASP A 26 -12.51 -19.14 -21.65
C ASP A 26 -11.93 -18.02 -22.54
N ALA A 27 -12.09 -16.76 -22.11
CA ALA A 27 -11.52 -15.60 -22.79
C ALA A 27 -9.99 -15.67 -22.85
N LEU A 28 -9.33 -16.16 -21.80
CA LEU A 28 -7.86 -16.16 -21.68
C LEU A 28 -7.20 -17.43 -22.22
N GLN A 29 -7.85 -18.59 -22.11
CA GLN A 29 -7.36 -19.85 -22.69
C GLN A 29 -7.20 -19.76 -24.20
N ASN A 30 -8.13 -19.09 -24.89
CA ASN A 30 -8.06 -18.84 -26.33
C ASN A 30 -6.85 -17.97 -26.74
N TYR A 31 -6.21 -17.28 -25.80
CA TYR A 31 -5.03 -16.44 -26.00
C TYR A 31 -3.74 -17.05 -25.45
N GLY A 32 -3.76 -18.32 -25.06
CA GLY A 32 -2.55 -19.08 -24.70
C GLY A 32 -2.10 -18.92 -23.25
N TYR A 33 -2.98 -18.48 -22.35
CA TYR A 33 -2.76 -18.59 -20.90
C TYR A 33 -3.27 -19.96 -20.42
N PRO A 34 -2.42 -20.87 -19.92
CA PRO A 34 -2.86 -22.23 -19.60
C PRO A 34 -3.22 -22.46 -18.13
N GLU A 35 -2.69 -21.65 -17.20
CA GLU A 35 -2.76 -21.90 -15.76
C GLU A 35 -3.71 -20.91 -15.06
N PHE A 36 -4.79 -21.44 -14.50
CA PHE A 36 -5.76 -20.68 -13.73
C PHE A 36 -6.07 -21.36 -12.42
N ASP A 37 -6.34 -20.53 -11.42
CA ASP A 37 -6.98 -20.94 -10.18
C ASP A 37 -8.17 -20.00 -9.89
N PHE A 38 -9.07 -20.43 -9.02
CA PHE A 38 -10.35 -19.75 -8.78
C PHE A 38 -10.63 -19.58 -7.30
N ALA A 39 -11.14 -18.41 -6.93
CA ALA A 39 -11.67 -18.13 -5.60
C ALA A 39 -13.03 -17.43 -5.67
N GLY A 40 -13.92 -17.72 -4.72
CA GLY A 40 -15.22 -17.06 -4.55
C GLY A 40 -15.22 -15.95 -3.50
N SER A 41 -14.14 -15.80 -2.73
CA SER A 41 -14.02 -14.87 -1.60
C SER A 41 -12.56 -14.48 -1.34
N PHE A 42 -12.32 -13.36 -0.65
CA PHE A 42 -10.96 -12.98 -0.25
C PHE A 42 -10.35 -13.93 0.76
N ARG A 43 -11.18 -14.62 1.56
CA ARG A 43 -10.74 -15.72 2.43
C ARG A 43 -10.08 -16.84 1.63
N GLU A 44 -10.72 -17.30 0.56
CA GLU A 44 -10.14 -18.33 -0.30
C GLU A 44 -8.84 -17.86 -0.97
N VAL A 45 -8.74 -16.58 -1.34
CA VAL A 45 -7.49 -15.99 -1.85
C VAL A 45 -6.36 -16.10 -0.81
N ARG A 46 -6.63 -15.76 0.46
CA ARG A 46 -5.65 -15.88 1.55
C ARG A 46 -5.25 -17.34 1.81
N ASP A 47 -6.20 -18.28 1.73
CA ASP A 47 -5.90 -19.70 1.89
C ASP A 47 -4.98 -20.20 0.75
N LYS A 48 -5.16 -19.70 -0.47
CA LYS A 48 -4.29 -20.01 -1.61
C LYS A 48 -2.89 -19.41 -1.48
N PHE A 49 -2.76 -18.17 -1.01
CA PHE A 49 -1.45 -17.55 -0.76
C PHE A 49 -0.55 -18.39 0.16
N ARG A 50 -1.15 -19.13 1.12
CA ARG A 50 -0.40 -20.03 2.02
C ARG A 50 0.18 -21.26 1.32
N ILE A 51 -0.40 -21.65 0.20
CA ILE A 51 0.04 -22.80 -0.61
C ILE A 51 1.05 -22.30 -1.65
N ARG A 52 0.63 -21.32 -2.45
CA ARG A 52 1.40 -20.73 -3.54
C ARG A 52 0.76 -19.41 -3.95
N GLU A 53 1.56 -18.35 -3.96
CA GLU A 53 1.11 -17.07 -4.50
C GLU A 53 0.95 -17.13 -6.03
N PRO A 54 -0.17 -16.63 -6.58
CA PRO A 54 -0.34 -16.53 -8.02
C PRO A 54 0.60 -15.46 -8.60
N ASP A 55 0.65 -15.39 -9.91
CA ASP A 55 1.41 -14.36 -10.62
C ASP A 55 0.62 -13.10 -10.92
N MET A 56 -0.71 -13.21 -10.95
CA MET A 56 -1.64 -12.12 -11.17
C MET A 56 -3.00 -12.47 -10.54
N ILE A 57 -3.69 -11.46 -10.04
CA ILE A 57 -5.09 -11.57 -9.62
C ILE A 57 -5.96 -10.78 -10.59
N ILE A 58 -7.06 -11.39 -11.00
CA ILE A 58 -8.16 -10.72 -11.68
C ILE A 58 -9.39 -10.89 -10.78
N SER A 59 -9.90 -9.81 -10.19
CA SER A 59 -10.93 -9.89 -9.15
C SER A 59 -12.12 -9.01 -9.46
N GLU A 60 -13.33 -9.51 -9.19
CA GLU A 60 -14.52 -8.68 -8.97
C GLU A 60 -14.27 -7.72 -7.80
N THR A 61 -14.90 -6.54 -7.84
CA THR A 61 -14.67 -5.48 -6.85
C THR A 61 -15.39 -5.75 -5.52
N GLU A 62 -16.57 -6.36 -5.59
CA GLU A 62 -17.41 -6.67 -4.44
C GLU A 62 -17.50 -8.19 -4.24
N LEU A 63 -17.01 -8.69 -3.11
CA LEU A 63 -17.08 -10.09 -2.73
C LEU A 63 -17.90 -10.27 -1.44
N PRO A 64 -18.36 -11.51 -1.13
CA PRO A 64 -19.19 -11.76 0.05
C PRO A 64 -18.52 -11.41 1.39
N ASP A 65 -17.19 -11.30 1.43
CA ASP A 65 -16.39 -11.07 2.63
C ASP A 65 -15.56 -9.77 2.59
N GLY A 66 -15.87 -8.83 1.69
CA GLY A 66 -15.28 -7.50 1.66
C GLY A 66 -15.14 -6.90 0.26
N THR A 67 -14.44 -5.77 0.18
CA THR A 67 -14.17 -5.06 -1.07
C THR A 67 -12.74 -5.26 -1.56
N LEU A 68 -12.55 -5.22 -2.88
CA LEU A 68 -11.24 -5.30 -3.52
C LEU A 68 -10.34 -4.15 -3.08
N SER A 69 -10.90 -2.95 -2.90
CA SER A 69 -10.15 -1.79 -2.45
C SER A 69 -9.50 -2.03 -1.07
N GLU A 70 -10.21 -2.64 -0.13
CA GLU A 70 -9.64 -3.02 1.17
C GLU A 70 -8.57 -4.11 1.01
N PHE A 71 -8.88 -5.17 0.26
CA PHE A 71 -7.93 -6.27 0.02
C PHE A 71 -6.61 -5.77 -0.57
N VAL A 72 -6.67 -4.90 -1.58
CA VAL A 72 -5.48 -4.35 -2.24
C VAL A 72 -4.71 -3.46 -1.29
N ARG A 73 -5.35 -2.57 -0.52
CA ARG A 73 -4.66 -1.74 0.49
C ARG A 73 -3.84 -2.60 1.45
N ARG A 74 -4.45 -3.67 1.98
CA ARG A 74 -3.77 -4.60 2.89
C ARG A 74 -2.62 -5.36 2.21
N LEU A 75 -2.80 -5.76 0.95
CA LEU A 75 -1.74 -6.38 0.16
C LEU A 75 -0.56 -5.43 -0.06
N ARG A 76 -0.82 -4.18 -0.46
CA ARG A 76 0.22 -3.16 -0.68
C ARG A 76 0.96 -2.78 0.60
N ASN A 77 0.33 -2.96 1.75
CA ASN A 77 0.92 -2.81 3.09
C ASN A 77 1.67 -4.04 3.59
N ASP A 78 1.79 -5.11 2.80
CA ASP A 78 2.44 -6.37 3.22
C ASP A 78 1.73 -7.08 4.39
N GLU A 79 0.43 -6.87 4.57
CA GLU A 79 -0.32 -7.43 5.70
C GLU A 79 -0.87 -8.85 5.44
N ILE A 80 -1.00 -9.24 4.17
CA ILE A 80 -1.73 -10.46 3.78
C ILE A 80 -0.99 -11.35 2.77
N SER A 81 0.11 -10.88 2.17
CA SER A 81 0.94 -11.64 1.22
C SER A 81 2.42 -11.39 1.52
N GLY A 82 3.32 -12.20 0.96
CA GLY A 82 4.77 -11.94 0.97
C GLY A 82 5.24 -11.12 -0.23
N ASN A 83 4.31 -10.68 -1.08
CA ASN A 83 4.57 -9.92 -2.29
C ASN A 83 3.57 -8.76 -2.44
N PRO A 84 3.89 -7.57 -1.90
CA PRO A 84 3.09 -6.34 -2.06
C PRO A 84 3.02 -5.86 -3.50
N PHE A 85 3.82 -6.43 -4.40
CA PHE A 85 3.90 -6.07 -5.80
C PHE A 85 3.07 -7.00 -6.68
N LEU A 86 2.26 -7.91 -6.14
CA LEU A 86 1.42 -8.77 -6.97
C LEU A 86 0.54 -7.93 -7.92
N PRO A 87 0.56 -8.17 -9.25
CA PRO A 87 -0.31 -7.48 -10.19
C PRO A 87 -1.79 -7.81 -9.96
N ILE A 88 -2.64 -6.78 -9.88
CA ILE A 88 -4.07 -6.93 -9.61
C ILE A 88 -4.88 -6.12 -10.61
N ILE A 89 -5.80 -6.80 -11.30
CA ILE A 89 -6.79 -6.18 -12.18
C ILE A 89 -8.17 -6.29 -11.52
N GLY A 90 -8.82 -5.16 -11.29
CA GLY A 90 -10.20 -5.11 -10.82
C GLY A 90 -11.18 -5.20 -11.99
N ILE A 91 -12.25 -5.98 -11.83
CA ILE A 91 -13.41 -6.01 -12.72
C ILE A 91 -14.57 -5.42 -11.93
N SER A 92 -15.05 -4.25 -12.36
CA SER A 92 -16.18 -3.58 -11.69
C SER A 92 -17.45 -3.68 -12.52
N SER A 93 -18.56 -4.01 -11.86
CA SER A 93 -19.90 -3.83 -12.44
C SER A 93 -20.42 -2.39 -12.28
N ASP A 94 -19.88 -1.64 -11.31
CA ASP A 94 -20.20 -0.24 -11.06
C ASP A 94 -19.12 0.67 -11.67
N SER A 95 -19.52 1.52 -12.61
CA SER A 95 -18.64 2.46 -13.30
C SER A 95 -18.80 3.92 -12.82
N SER A 96 -19.44 4.13 -11.67
CA SER A 96 -19.50 5.43 -11.02
C SER A 96 -18.09 5.97 -10.74
N LYS A 97 -17.95 7.30 -10.77
CA LYS A 97 -16.64 7.94 -10.62
C LYS A 97 -16.05 7.67 -9.25
N GLU A 98 -16.90 7.61 -8.24
CA GLU A 98 -16.56 7.39 -6.84
C GLU A 98 -15.94 6.00 -6.64
N VAL A 99 -16.58 4.94 -7.16
CA VAL A 99 -16.08 3.56 -7.07
C VAL A 99 -14.77 3.40 -7.83
N MET A 100 -14.69 3.94 -9.05
CA MET A 100 -13.47 3.86 -9.86
C MET A 100 -12.31 4.61 -9.19
N ALA A 101 -12.57 5.79 -8.62
CA ALA A 101 -11.57 6.56 -7.87
C ALA A 101 -11.10 5.82 -6.61
N GLU A 102 -12.00 5.15 -5.88
CA GLU A 102 -11.62 4.37 -4.71
C GLU A 102 -10.73 3.18 -5.09
N LEU A 103 -11.08 2.46 -6.16
CA LEU A 103 -10.26 1.36 -6.68
C LEU A 103 -8.87 1.85 -7.09
N GLU A 104 -8.79 2.96 -7.82
CA GLU A 104 -7.49 3.55 -8.17
C GLU A 104 -6.67 3.92 -6.93
N ALA A 105 -7.31 4.56 -5.95
CA ALA A 105 -6.71 4.95 -4.67
C ALA A 105 -6.32 3.75 -3.79
N SER A 106 -6.86 2.56 -4.04
CA SER A 106 -6.43 1.34 -3.34
C SER A 106 -5.09 0.80 -3.81
N GLY A 107 -4.68 1.11 -5.07
CA GLY A 107 -3.43 0.63 -5.64
C GLY A 107 -3.57 -0.56 -6.61
N VAL A 108 -4.75 -0.80 -7.19
CA VAL A 108 -4.93 -1.77 -8.30
C VAL A 108 -4.07 -1.39 -9.51
N ASP A 109 -3.56 -2.37 -10.25
CA ASP A 109 -2.74 -2.11 -11.44
C ASP A 109 -3.59 -1.67 -12.63
N ALA A 110 -4.81 -2.21 -12.76
CA ALA A 110 -5.78 -1.79 -13.77
C ALA A 110 -7.22 -2.07 -13.33
N ILE A 111 -8.18 -1.42 -14.00
CA ILE A 111 -9.61 -1.62 -13.78
C ILE A 111 -10.28 -1.86 -15.14
N LEU A 112 -11.15 -2.85 -15.20
CA LEU A 112 -12.02 -3.15 -16.32
C LEU A 112 -13.47 -3.02 -15.85
N SER A 113 -14.35 -2.47 -16.69
CA SER A 113 -15.78 -2.43 -16.39
C SER A 113 -16.51 -3.54 -17.14
N ARG A 114 -17.53 -4.12 -16.50
CA ARG A 114 -18.48 -4.99 -17.20
C ARG A 114 -19.39 -4.17 -18.13
N PRO A 115 -19.83 -4.74 -19.27
CA PRO A 115 -19.53 -6.09 -19.79
C PRO A 115 -18.10 -6.22 -20.32
N LEU A 116 -17.47 -7.37 -20.08
CA LEU A 116 -16.08 -7.63 -20.49
C LEU A 116 -15.98 -8.07 -21.95
N SER A 117 -15.14 -7.38 -22.72
CA SER A 117 -14.68 -7.86 -24.02
C SER A 117 -13.38 -8.64 -23.84
N THR A 118 -13.30 -9.83 -24.44
CA THR A 118 -12.07 -10.65 -24.47
C THR A 118 -10.87 -9.84 -24.96
N THR A 119 -11.06 -9.03 -26.01
CA THR A 119 -10.00 -8.18 -26.56
C THR A 119 -9.50 -7.15 -25.54
N HIS A 120 -10.41 -6.53 -24.79
CA HIS A 120 -10.05 -5.56 -23.75
C HIS A 120 -9.34 -6.23 -22.58
N LEU A 121 -9.82 -7.39 -22.14
CA LEU A 121 -9.21 -8.16 -21.06
C LEU A 121 -7.76 -8.54 -21.40
N VAL A 122 -7.54 -9.13 -22.58
CA VAL A 122 -6.21 -9.55 -23.04
C VAL A 122 -5.27 -8.36 -23.21
N LYS A 123 -5.77 -7.25 -23.77
CA LYS A 123 -4.99 -6.01 -23.91
C LYS A 123 -4.55 -5.48 -22.54
N CYS A 124 -5.47 -5.42 -21.58
CA CYS A 124 -5.20 -4.95 -20.22
C CYS A 124 -4.13 -5.81 -19.53
N ILE A 125 -4.26 -7.14 -19.58
CA ILE A 125 -3.26 -8.05 -19.02
C ILE A 125 -1.90 -7.82 -19.69
N THR A 126 -1.87 -7.72 -21.02
CA THR A 126 -0.64 -7.46 -21.78
C THR A 126 0.02 -6.14 -21.38
N GLU A 127 -0.76 -5.09 -21.14
CA GLU A 127 -0.24 -3.80 -20.66
C GLU A 127 0.33 -3.91 -19.25
N VAL A 128 -0.39 -4.54 -18.33
CA VAL A 128 0.06 -4.76 -16.94
C VAL A 128 1.34 -5.59 -16.89
N MET A 129 1.48 -6.59 -17.76
CA MET A 129 2.68 -7.45 -17.83
C MET A 129 3.92 -6.76 -18.41
N ASN A 130 3.74 -5.77 -19.28
CA ASN A 130 4.85 -5.16 -20.02
C ASN A 130 5.30 -3.81 -19.45
N LYS A 131 4.41 -3.12 -18.73
CA LYS A 131 4.67 -1.77 -18.21
C LYS A 131 5.81 -1.81 -17.18
N LYS A 132 6.70 -0.82 -17.25
CA LYS A 132 7.67 -0.58 -16.16
C LYS A 132 6.87 -0.32 -14.88
N ARG A 133 7.16 -1.06 -13.82
CA ARG A 133 6.43 -0.94 -12.56
C ARG A 133 7.16 0.02 -11.65
N GLN A 134 6.55 1.19 -11.49
CA GLN A 134 6.97 2.20 -10.54
C GLN A 134 5.83 2.40 -9.56
N PHE A 135 6.16 2.41 -8.28
CA PHE A 135 5.20 2.70 -7.23
C PHE A 135 5.44 4.09 -6.66
N LEU A 136 4.36 4.71 -6.22
CA LEU A 136 4.38 5.89 -5.38
C LEU A 136 4.13 5.46 -3.93
N VAL A 137 4.87 6.05 -3.00
CA VAL A 137 4.75 5.77 -1.57
C VAL A 137 4.54 7.09 -0.84
N THR A 138 3.28 7.35 -0.48
CA THR A 138 2.87 8.52 0.29
C THR A 138 2.33 8.11 1.66
N ALA A 139 2.04 9.08 2.52
CA ALA A 139 1.37 8.84 3.79
C ALA A 139 0.01 8.12 3.63
N ASN A 140 -0.66 8.24 2.47
CA ASN A 140 -2.00 7.69 2.25
C ASN A 140 -2.08 6.64 1.12
N TYR A 141 -0.99 6.41 0.38
CA TYR A 141 -1.00 5.56 -0.80
C TYR A 141 0.28 4.73 -0.94
N ILE A 142 0.13 3.45 -1.31
CA ILE A 142 1.20 2.59 -1.80
C ILE A 142 0.66 1.89 -3.04
N GLY A 143 1.25 2.13 -4.20
CA GLY A 143 0.78 1.48 -5.42
C GLY A 143 1.31 2.12 -6.70
N PRO A 144 0.84 1.68 -7.88
CA PRO A 144 1.35 2.14 -9.16
C PRO A 144 1.17 3.65 -9.36
N VAL A 145 2.22 4.31 -9.88
CA VAL A 145 2.20 5.74 -10.20
C VAL A 145 1.05 6.08 -11.13
N ARG A 146 0.24 7.07 -10.74
CA ARG A 146 -0.83 7.67 -11.53
C ARG A 146 -1.11 9.10 -11.06
N PRO A 147 -1.68 9.97 -11.91
CA PRO A 147 -1.98 11.34 -11.54
C PRO A 147 -2.87 11.46 -10.29
N SER A 148 -3.88 10.58 -10.14
CA SER A 148 -4.81 10.59 -9.00
C SER A 148 -4.16 10.22 -7.66
N ALA A 149 -2.97 9.59 -7.67
CA ALA A 149 -2.24 9.22 -6.46
C ALA A 149 -1.20 10.26 -6.04
N MET A 150 -0.95 11.29 -6.86
CA MET A 150 0.08 12.29 -6.56
C MET A 150 -0.30 13.06 -5.29
N PRO A 151 0.61 13.18 -4.31
CA PRO A 151 0.34 13.90 -3.08
C PRO A 151 0.16 15.39 -3.37
N THR A 152 -0.89 15.99 -2.81
CA THR A 152 -1.12 17.44 -2.91
C THR A 152 -0.14 18.25 -2.06
N ASP A 153 0.36 17.65 -0.99
CA ASP A 153 1.40 18.22 -0.10
C ASP A 153 2.83 17.98 -0.61
N GLY A 154 3.00 17.26 -1.72
CA GLY A 154 4.30 16.92 -2.30
C GLY A 154 5.07 15.82 -1.56
N ILE A 155 4.58 15.33 -0.41
CA ILE A 155 5.28 14.36 0.43
C ILE A 155 5.24 12.97 -0.22
N GLY A 156 6.40 12.45 -0.62
CA GLY A 156 6.51 11.15 -1.28
C GLY A 156 6.08 11.17 -2.75
N ALA A 157 6.29 12.30 -3.43
CA ALA A 157 5.99 12.46 -4.86
C ALA A 157 6.95 11.68 -5.77
N GLU A 158 8.09 11.19 -5.25
CA GLU A 158 9.09 10.49 -6.04
C GLU A 158 8.71 9.01 -6.27
N PRO A 159 8.59 8.57 -7.55
CA PRO A 159 8.40 7.17 -7.86
C PRO A 159 9.60 6.31 -7.49
N ILE A 160 9.35 5.09 -7.02
CA ILE A 160 10.35 4.04 -6.85
C ILE A 160 10.14 2.92 -7.86
N ASP A 161 11.25 2.33 -8.32
CA ASP A 161 11.19 1.10 -9.11
C ASP A 161 10.90 -0.09 -8.20
N VAL A 162 9.96 -0.94 -8.61
CA VAL A 162 9.57 -2.12 -7.82
C VAL A 162 9.77 -3.43 -8.59
N PRO A 163 9.92 -4.56 -7.89
CA PRO A 163 10.07 -5.87 -8.52
C PRO A 163 8.92 -6.19 -9.47
N HIS A 164 9.28 -6.86 -10.56
CA HIS A 164 8.34 -7.31 -11.58
C HIS A 164 8.43 -8.82 -11.73
N THR A 165 7.83 -9.55 -10.79
CA THR A 165 7.91 -11.03 -10.67
C THR A 165 7.57 -11.75 -11.98
N LEU A 166 6.51 -11.33 -12.68
CA LEU A 166 6.14 -11.85 -14.00
C LEU A 166 7.27 -11.72 -15.05
N LYS A 167 7.86 -10.52 -15.14
CA LYS A 167 8.96 -10.25 -16.07
C LYS A 167 10.21 -11.02 -15.65
N SER A 168 10.48 -11.12 -14.36
CA SER A 168 11.57 -11.94 -13.82
C SER A 168 11.41 -13.42 -14.18
N LYS A 169 10.21 -14.00 -14.00
CA LYS A 169 9.88 -15.37 -14.43
C LYS A 169 10.10 -15.59 -15.93
N SER A 170 9.66 -14.64 -16.77
CA SER A 170 9.85 -14.74 -18.22
C SER A 170 11.31 -14.73 -18.67
N LYS A 171 12.20 -14.13 -17.87
CA LYS A 171 13.64 -14.10 -18.08
C LYS A 171 14.36 -15.31 -17.48
N GLY A 172 13.63 -16.27 -16.90
CA GLY A 172 14.21 -17.44 -16.23
C GLY A 172 14.90 -17.13 -14.91
N ILE A 173 14.62 -15.97 -14.30
CA ILE A 173 15.15 -15.65 -12.96
C ILE A 173 14.56 -16.64 -11.96
N GLY A 174 15.40 -17.21 -11.09
CA GLY A 174 14.97 -18.16 -10.07
C GLY A 174 14.17 -17.52 -8.94
N TYR A 175 13.31 -18.32 -8.29
CA TYR A 175 12.44 -17.85 -7.21
C TYR A 175 13.20 -17.18 -6.05
N ARG A 176 14.40 -17.69 -5.71
CA ARG A 176 15.24 -17.12 -4.65
C ARG A 176 15.65 -15.67 -4.91
N SER A 177 16.11 -15.37 -6.11
CA SER A 177 16.50 -13.99 -6.48
C SER A 177 15.29 -13.07 -6.51
N MET A 178 14.14 -13.55 -7.00
CA MET A 178 12.89 -12.78 -6.92
C MET A 178 12.47 -12.49 -5.48
N PHE A 179 12.58 -13.47 -4.59
CA PHE A 179 12.26 -13.30 -3.17
C PHE A 179 13.16 -12.24 -2.51
N GLU A 180 14.47 -12.27 -2.82
CA GLU A 180 15.41 -11.25 -2.32
C GLU A 180 15.06 -9.84 -2.85
N ASP A 181 14.72 -9.71 -4.14
CA ASP A 181 14.27 -8.45 -4.74
C ASP A 181 12.99 -7.92 -4.08
N ILE A 182 12.00 -8.79 -3.87
CA ILE A 182 10.74 -8.48 -3.18
C ILE A 182 11.03 -8.01 -1.76
N ALA A 183 11.79 -8.79 -0.98
CA ALA A 183 12.10 -8.47 0.40
C ALA A 183 12.84 -7.12 0.54
N ASN A 184 13.78 -6.83 -0.36
CA ASN A 184 14.50 -5.56 -0.37
C ASN A 184 13.59 -4.38 -0.71
N ALA A 185 12.72 -4.53 -1.71
CA ALA A 185 11.78 -3.50 -2.09
C ALA A 185 10.70 -3.27 -1.03
N THR A 186 10.19 -4.32 -0.38
CA THR A 186 9.26 -4.22 0.75
C THR A 186 9.88 -3.45 1.92
N LYS A 187 11.14 -3.73 2.27
CA LYS A 187 11.88 -2.97 3.29
C LYS A 187 12.03 -1.48 2.91
N LEU A 188 12.24 -1.18 1.63
CA LEU A 188 12.30 0.20 1.15
C LEU A 188 10.94 0.90 1.27
N ILE A 189 9.86 0.25 0.83
CA ILE A 189 8.49 0.79 0.95
C ILE A 189 8.16 1.09 2.40
N ASN A 190 8.38 0.14 3.30
CA ASN A 190 8.06 0.32 4.72
C ASN A 190 8.81 1.53 5.28
N ARG A 191 10.09 1.69 4.96
CA ARG A 191 10.87 2.84 5.39
C ARG A 191 10.35 4.17 4.85
N LEU A 192 10.12 4.25 3.54
CA LEU A 192 9.58 5.45 2.91
C LEU A 192 8.23 5.81 3.51
N LYS A 193 7.37 4.82 3.71
CA LYS A 193 6.06 5.01 4.32
C LYS A 193 6.16 5.58 5.73
N MET A 194 7.08 5.07 6.56
CA MET A 194 7.32 5.62 7.90
C MET A 194 7.79 7.07 7.86
N SER A 195 8.78 7.38 7.02
CA SER A 195 9.23 8.76 6.80
C SER A 195 8.05 9.66 6.38
N ARG A 196 7.23 9.23 5.42
CA ARG A 196 6.11 10.04 4.89
C ARG A 196 5.00 10.23 5.92
N LEU A 197 4.68 9.20 6.71
CA LEU A 197 3.74 9.32 7.82
C LEU A 197 4.24 10.33 8.86
N SER A 198 5.52 10.27 9.22
CA SER A 198 6.11 11.19 10.20
C SER A 198 6.07 12.65 9.73
N GLU A 199 6.43 12.91 8.46
CA GLU A 199 6.37 14.23 7.82
C GLU A 199 4.92 14.73 7.78
N LYS A 200 3.97 13.86 7.43
CA LYS A 200 2.54 14.18 7.41
C LYS A 200 2.00 14.53 8.80
N ILE A 201 2.37 13.76 9.83
CA ILE A 201 2.00 14.04 11.23
C ILE A 201 2.51 15.43 11.64
N VAL A 202 3.78 15.76 11.37
CA VAL A 202 4.34 17.08 11.68
C VAL A 202 3.59 18.19 10.95
N MET A 203 3.36 18.04 9.64
CA MET A 203 2.66 19.04 8.84
C MET A 203 1.24 19.31 9.35
N LEU A 204 0.45 18.25 9.54
CA LEU A 204 -0.92 18.36 10.02
C LEU A 204 -0.99 18.93 11.45
N THR A 205 -0.08 18.48 12.32
CA THR A 205 -0.03 18.94 13.72
C THR A 205 0.38 20.42 13.82
N ASN A 206 1.26 20.89 12.95
CA ASN A 206 1.58 22.32 12.86
C ASN A 206 0.38 23.13 12.38
N GLY A 207 -0.32 22.65 11.35
CA GLY A 207 -1.52 23.30 10.81
C GLY A 207 -2.65 23.40 11.83
N ILE A 208 -2.94 22.31 12.54
CA ILE A 208 -4.01 22.31 13.55
C ILE A 208 -3.67 23.19 14.75
N ALA A 209 -2.42 23.20 15.20
CA ALA A 209 -1.99 24.07 16.29
C ALA A 209 -2.14 25.55 15.91
N GLU A 210 -1.81 25.93 14.66
CA GLU A 210 -1.99 27.30 14.18
C GLU A 210 -3.48 27.71 14.11
N ILE A 211 -4.35 26.83 13.64
CA ILE A 211 -5.80 27.06 13.61
C ILE A 211 -6.34 27.25 15.03
N LEU A 212 -6.01 26.33 15.94
CA LEU A 212 -6.49 26.38 17.33
C LEU A 212 -5.96 27.63 18.07
N GLU A 213 -4.73 28.06 17.80
CA GLU A 213 -4.15 29.29 18.38
C GLU A 213 -4.84 30.57 17.88
N LYS A 214 -5.20 30.63 16.60
CA LYS A 214 -5.76 31.83 15.96
C LYS A 214 -7.28 31.95 16.04
N HIS A 215 -7.98 30.83 15.87
CA HIS A 215 -9.43 30.79 15.63
C HIS A 215 -10.19 29.98 16.69
N GLY A 216 -9.49 29.25 17.56
CA GLY A 216 -10.12 28.30 18.48
C GLY A 216 -10.66 27.07 17.74
N PHE A 217 -11.62 26.38 18.35
CA PHE A 217 -12.25 25.21 17.75
C PHE A 217 -13.21 25.60 16.62
N ALA A 218 -12.81 25.33 15.38
CA ALA A 218 -13.62 25.49 14.17
C ALA A 218 -13.88 24.14 13.49
N ASP A 219 -14.91 24.06 12.65
CA ASP A 219 -15.23 22.85 11.87
C ASP A 219 -14.03 22.37 11.03
N GLU A 220 -13.24 23.31 10.54
CA GLU A 220 -12.00 23.08 9.78
C GLU A 220 -10.94 22.29 10.57
N ALA A 221 -10.94 22.37 11.90
CA ALA A 221 -10.03 21.62 12.75
C ALA A 221 -10.39 20.13 12.80
N HIS A 222 -11.67 19.76 12.71
CA HIS A 222 -12.12 18.37 12.84
C HIS A 222 -11.53 17.46 11.76
N GLY A 223 -11.49 17.91 10.50
CA GLY A 223 -10.88 17.16 9.41
C GLY A 223 -9.39 16.89 9.66
N LEU A 224 -8.66 17.89 10.17
CA LEU A 224 -7.25 17.74 10.51
C LEU A 224 -7.04 16.81 11.71
N PHE A 225 -7.92 16.83 12.71
CA PHE A 225 -7.87 15.89 13.84
C PHE A 225 -7.96 14.44 13.33
N GLU A 226 -8.97 14.13 12.52
CA GLU A 226 -9.15 12.80 11.95
C GLU A 226 -7.95 12.35 11.12
N ASP A 227 -7.39 13.24 10.29
CA ASP A 227 -6.20 12.94 9.49
C ASP A 227 -4.97 12.66 10.36
N ILE A 228 -4.73 13.42 11.44
CA ILE A 228 -3.61 13.19 12.36
C ILE A 228 -3.81 11.88 13.12
N LEU A 229 -5.03 11.61 13.61
CA LEU A 229 -5.37 10.38 14.32
C LEU A 229 -5.13 9.16 13.42
N LYS A 230 -5.58 9.22 12.16
CA LYS A 230 -5.37 8.16 11.17
C LYS A 230 -3.88 7.94 10.89
N ALA A 231 -3.12 9.01 10.61
CA ALA A 231 -1.69 8.90 10.35
C ALA A 231 -0.91 8.36 11.57
N SER A 232 -1.27 8.80 12.77
CA SER A 232 -0.65 8.34 14.03
C SER A 232 -0.94 6.86 14.30
N ARG A 233 -2.16 6.38 14.02
CA ARG A 233 -2.51 4.96 14.14
C ARG A 233 -1.77 4.10 13.11
N ASP A 234 -1.71 4.52 11.84
CA ASP A 234 -0.97 3.81 10.80
C ASP A 234 0.51 3.71 11.16
N ALA A 235 1.12 4.81 11.61
CA ALA A 235 2.50 4.82 12.08
C ALA A 235 2.73 3.88 13.26
N GLY A 236 1.88 3.96 14.30
CA GLY A 236 1.99 3.13 15.50
C GLY A 236 1.81 1.63 15.23
N GLN A 237 0.87 1.26 14.35
CA GLN A 237 0.61 -0.14 13.97
C GLN A 237 1.77 -0.75 13.19
N ARG A 238 2.39 0.01 12.28
CA ARG A 238 3.53 -0.48 11.47
C ARG A 238 4.78 -0.79 12.28
N VAL A 239 4.97 -0.08 13.38
CA VAL A 239 6.13 -0.26 14.26
C VAL A 239 5.86 -1.06 15.52
N ALA A 240 4.60 -1.43 15.75
CA ALA A 240 4.24 -2.32 16.84
C ALA A 240 4.97 -3.66 16.72
N GLY A 241 5.60 -4.10 17.81
CA GLY A 241 6.36 -5.36 17.83
C GLY A 241 7.72 -5.30 17.13
N THR A 242 8.21 -4.11 16.79
CA THR A 242 9.58 -3.87 16.29
C THR A 242 10.44 -3.18 17.35
N ASP A 243 11.73 -2.97 17.07
CA ASP A 243 12.65 -2.21 17.94
C ASP A 243 12.22 -0.72 18.14
N TYR A 244 11.19 -0.27 17.41
CA TYR A 244 10.64 1.07 17.46
C TYR A 244 9.42 1.19 18.41
N ALA A 245 9.30 0.32 19.41
CA ALA A 245 8.19 0.35 20.38
C ALA A 245 7.98 1.73 21.04
N HIS A 246 9.06 2.46 21.30
CA HIS A 246 9.01 3.83 21.82
C HIS A 246 8.25 4.79 20.90
N VAL A 247 8.23 4.55 19.58
CA VAL A 247 7.48 5.37 18.64
C VAL A 247 5.98 5.07 18.72
N THR A 248 5.59 3.82 18.94
CA THR A 248 4.19 3.46 19.23
C THR A 248 3.68 4.23 20.44
N GLU A 249 4.48 4.32 21.52
CA GLU A 249 4.11 5.08 22.73
C GLU A 249 3.94 6.59 22.46
N LEU A 250 4.79 7.18 21.61
CA LEU A 250 4.67 8.58 21.20
C LEU A 250 3.41 8.82 20.36
N CYS A 251 3.11 7.93 19.39
CA CYS A 251 1.88 7.98 18.60
C CYS A 251 0.63 7.86 19.48
N ASP A 252 0.61 6.92 20.42
CA ASP A 252 -0.50 6.74 21.37
C ASP A 252 -0.68 7.96 22.28
N SER A 253 0.43 8.56 22.72
CA SER A 253 0.39 9.78 23.52
C SER A 253 -0.18 10.95 22.72
N LEU A 254 0.19 11.09 21.44
CA LEU A 254 -0.36 12.13 20.56
C LEU A 254 -1.87 11.92 20.34
N ILE A 255 -2.31 10.68 20.10
CA ILE A 255 -3.72 10.33 19.97
C ILE A 255 -4.50 10.72 21.24
N LYS A 256 -3.97 10.38 22.43
CA LYS A 256 -4.60 10.75 23.71
C LYS A 256 -4.71 12.26 23.88
N LEU A 257 -3.65 13.00 23.54
CA LEU A 257 -3.65 14.46 23.61
C LEU A 257 -4.68 15.07 22.66
N LEU A 258 -4.75 14.61 21.41
CA LEU A 258 -5.72 15.09 20.42
C LEU A 258 -7.17 14.84 20.87
N ASN A 259 -7.47 13.63 21.34
CA ASN A 259 -8.80 13.30 21.88
C ASN A 259 -9.16 14.16 23.09
N LYS A 260 -8.19 14.43 23.98
CA LYS A 260 -8.38 15.32 25.13
C LYS A 260 -8.73 16.73 24.68
N ILE A 261 -7.97 17.27 23.71
CA ILE A 261 -8.20 18.60 23.16
C ILE A 261 -9.60 18.67 22.54
N CYS A 262 -10.07 17.66 21.80
CA CYS A 262 -11.42 17.61 21.22
C CYS A 262 -12.57 17.63 22.25
N ILE A 263 -12.34 17.19 23.50
CA ILE A 263 -13.40 17.00 24.51
C ILE A 263 -13.46 18.16 25.53
N GLU A 264 -12.38 18.89 25.75
CA GLU A 264 -12.26 19.88 26.86
C GLU A 264 -12.62 21.33 26.49
N ASP A 265 -13.03 22.12 27.50
CA ASP A 265 -13.35 23.56 27.42
C ASP A 265 -12.08 24.46 27.42
N GLN A 266 -12.20 25.68 26.88
CA GLN A 266 -11.16 26.57 26.35
C GLN A 266 -9.96 26.89 27.27
N GLY A 267 -10.07 26.69 28.58
CA GLY A 267 -9.02 27.01 29.57
C GLY A 267 -7.88 25.99 29.66
N ALA A 268 -8.17 24.69 29.55
CA ALA A 268 -7.16 23.62 29.62
C ALA A 268 -6.39 23.46 28.29
N ILE A 269 -7.04 23.88 27.20
CA ILE A 269 -6.62 23.73 25.81
C ILE A 269 -5.26 24.41 25.50
N LYS A 270 -4.93 25.56 26.11
CA LYS A 270 -3.69 26.30 25.74
C LYS A 270 -2.39 25.58 26.07
N LYS A 271 -2.32 24.81 27.16
CA LYS A 271 -1.11 24.05 27.49
C LYS A 271 -0.98 22.81 26.61
N ASP A 272 -2.10 22.15 26.35
CA ASP A 272 -2.15 20.94 25.53
C ASP A 272 -1.86 21.23 24.06
N ILE A 273 -2.37 22.33 23.49
CA ILE A 273 -2.00 22.78 22.13
C ILE A 273 -0.49 22.98 22.00
N LYS A 274 0.17 23.55 23.02
CA LYS A 274 1.62 23.77 22.99
C LYS A 274 2.44 22.48 22.98
N LEU A 275 1.86 21.35 23.39
CA LEU A 275 2.50 20.04 23.37
C LEU A 275 2.40 19.36 22.00
N LEU A 276 1.45 19.76 21.15
CA LEU A 276 1.23 19.16 19.83
C LEU A 276 2.50 19.19 18.96
N LYS A 277 3.09 20.37 18.75
CA LYS A 277 4.28 20.52 17.89
C LYS A 277 5.48 19.73 18.42
N PRO A 278 5.89 19.86 19.71
CA PRO A 278 6.96 19.04 20.27
C PRO A 278 6.73 17.54 20.12
N MET A 279 5.51 17.03 20.36
CA MET A 279 5.22 15.60 20.24
C MET A 279 5.34 15.10 18.80
N ALA A 280 4.82 15.86 17.82
CA ALA A 280 4.99 15.52 16.42
C ALA A 280 6.46 15.55 15.99
N SER A 281 7.25 16.52 16.46
CA SER A 281 8.69 16.57 16.21
C SER A 281 9.42 15.38 16.85
N SER A 282 9.05 14.97 18.07
CA SER A 282 9.62 13.78 18.71
C SER A 282 9.33 12.50 17.94
N ILE A 283 8.11 12.33 17.41
CA ILE A 283 7.77 11.20 16.53
C ILE A 283 8.67 11.19 15.29
N HIS A 284 8.82 12.33 14.62
CA HIS A 284 9.67 12.43 13.44
C HIS A 284 11.14 12.14 13.73
N LEU A 285 11.71 12.74 14.78
CA LEU A 285 13.09 12.49 15.19
C LEU A 285 13.34 11.02 15.53
N ALA A 286 12.43 10.41 16.29
CA ALA A 286 12.53 9.01 16.66
C ALA A 286 12.57 8.09 15.42
N PHE A 287 11.86 8.43 14.34
CA PHE A 287 11.96 7.72 13.06
C PHE A 287 13.26 7.98 12.30
N SER A 288 13.74 9.22 12.26
CA SER A 288 14.96 9.59 11.55
C SER A 288 16.22 8.99 12.19
N GLU A 289 16.37 9.10 13.52
CA GLU A 289 17.51 8.53 14.25
C GLU A 289 17.55 6.99 14.13
N SER A 290 16.36 6.38 14.17
CA SER A 290 16.15 4.96 13.93
C SER A 290 16.60 4.51 12.54
N GLU A 291 16.29 5.29 11.50
CA GLU A 291 16.74 5.01 10.14
C GLU A 291 18.26 5.10 10.01
N GLU A 292 18.87 6.13 10.59
CA GLU A 292 20.32 6.34 10.58
C GLU A 292 21.06 5.21 11.31
N ALA A 293 20.60 4.83 12.51
CA ALA A 293 21.15 3.72 13.27
C ALA A 293 21.03 2.38 12.53
N ALA A 294 19.89 2.13 11.88
CA ALA A 294 19.67 0.94 11.07
C ALA A 294 20.53 0.94 9.78
N ALA A 295 20.78 2.10 9.17
CA ALA A 295 21.66 2.24 8.02
C ALA A 295 23.13 1.97 8.40
N PHE A 296 23.59 2.54 9.50
CA PHE A 296 24.93 2.34 10.04
C PHE A 296 25.21 0.87 10.37
N SER A 297 24.29 0.21 11.09
CA SER A 297 24.41 -1.21 11.46
C SER A 297 24.54 -2.13 10.25
N ARG A 298 23.82 -1.82 9.16
CA ARG A 298 23.92 -2.54 7.87
C ARG A 298 25.26 -2.30 7.18
N GLN A 299 25.76 -1.08 7.18
CA GLN A 299 27.06 -0.74 6.59
C GLN A 299 28.20 -1.49 7.29
N VAL A 300 28.15 -1.57 8.63
CA VAL A 300 29.12 -2.34 9.43
C VAL A 300 29.03 -3.82 9.10
N SER A 301 27.82 -4.41 9.10
CA SER A 301 27.60 -5.83 8.79
C SER A 301 28.11 -6.21 7.40
N ASN A 302 27.82 -5.39 6.37
CA ASN A 302 28.29 -5.63 5.00
C ASN A 302 29.82 -5.50 4.89
N SER A 303 30.42 -4.57 5.64
CA SER A 303 31.87 -4.37 5.68
C SER A 303 32.62 -5.53 6.36
N VAL A 304 31.97 -6.20 7.31
CA VAL A 304 32.50 -7.40 7.98
C VAL A 304 32.35 -8.64 7.10
N SER A 305 31.20 -8.83 6.45
CA SER A 305 30.97 -9.97 5.55
C SER A 305 31.89 -9.97 4.31
N ASN A 306 32.16 -8.78 3.74
CA ASN A 306 33.06 -8.63 2.59
C ASN A 306 34.56 -8.80 2.94
N ARG A 307 34.93 -8.87 4.22
CA ARG A 307 36.30 -9.18 4.65
C ARG A 307 36.57 -10.68 4.83
N ASN A 308 35.52 -11.49 4.85
CA ASN A 308 35.59 -12.95 5.04
C ASN A 308 35.28 -13.73 3.75
N SER A 309 35.24 -13.05 2.59
CA SER A 309 35.11 -13.63 1.25
C SER A 309 36.40 -13.38 0.47
#